data_AF-A0A0R0MC04-F1
#
_entry.id   AF-A0A0R0MC04-F1
#
_cell.length_a   1.000
_cell.length_b   1.000
_cell.length_c   1.000
_cell.angle_alpha   90.00
_cell.angle_beta   90.00
_cell.angle_gamma   90.00
#
_symmetry.space_group_name_H-M   'P 1'
#
loop_
_entity.id
_entity.type
_entity.pdbx_description
1 polymer ?
#
loop_
_entity_poly.entity_id
_entity_poly.type
_entity_poly.pdbx_seq_one_letter_code
_entity_poly.pdbx_strand_id
1 'polypeptide(L)'
;MEEVQRTVDSTYNLFGLIVTDPSGKNIIAYSGKNSDESPSWRKALEPGELKNHPYDVLLDPPPVFSQWTYAHSSVTERTATELTNKGRVIGRVYYVRGVSPTFGNEMLKWLSNPFSNSSRIQSYSSNILSFILITFIVWRTLEFFVNKIINERRLNEEREIELINNNRLLEIELTERIEETRLLQQQRDSERIRFENEFNNLHLQRTQLESQIESMMQSVNSSQVSELERELQETRIELQENLTNKHEYQKFIQELTRELEILETEQLRLNHQNQQRESELQEQLRKIKEDRKRAESRLTSLQDNEIQYENLLVSLQELLDRKNNEQHELSNQIASLQNQVNIYQDREQVLLESREQVQAEVNSLNIKIERYLEEIGQHALNDFEQQIYQRLMNNFPNDRVETQIDVGYGNEGSKFTDFLVVTNQNLASRVYFVIEAKSYAGVIEPLNPQDVRNSEWICRRNQSRTKILSCWGKNPYVQVKNYCDGVMRNRLLGFQNRSRFNQGDTVYGIIVFPSDSNIDENIRLNLSSFYRVITLNNLVSTIRELTQINARRNRAA
;
A
#
# COMPACT_ATOMS: atom_id res chain seq x y z
N MET A 1 33.05 -30.60 -91.82
CA MET A 1 33.52 -29.33 -91.21
C MET A 1 32.86 -29.03 -89.86
N GLU A 2 31.66 -29.54 -89.58
CA GLU A 2 30.89 -29.22 -88.36
C GLU A 2 31.60 -29.59 -87.04
N GLU A 3 32.31 -30.71 -87.01
CA GLU A 3 32.95 -31.20 -85.78
C GLU A 3 34.27 -30.51 -85.43
N VAL A 4 34.99 -30.05 -86.46
CA VAL A 4 36.12 -29.13 -86.28
C VAL A 4 35.61 -27.79 -85.74
N GLN A 5 34.47 -27.31 -86.23
CA GLN A 5 33.86 -26.07 -85.74
C GLN A 5 33.39 -26.19 -84.28
N ARG A 6 32.72 -27.29 -83.91
CA ARG A 6 32.30 -27.57 -82.52
C ARG A 6 33.48 -27.63 -81.54
N THR A 7 34.58 -28.24 -81.97
CA THR A 7 35.82 -28.34 -81.18
C THR A 7 36.46 -26.96 -81.00
N VAL A 8 36.51 -26.14 -82.06
CA VAL A 8 36.99 -24.75 -81.98
C VAL A 8 36.10 -23.89 -81.07
N ASP A 9 34.78 -24.01 -81.19
CA ASP A 9 33.81 -23.23 -80.40
C ASP A 9 33.88 -23.58 -78.90
N SER A 10 34.20 -24.82 -78.54
CA SER A 10 34.40 -25.26 -77.13
C SER A 10 35.58 -24.59 -76.42
N THR A 11 36.51 -24.03 -77.20
CA THR A 11 37.65 -23.24 -76.69
C THR A 11 37.34 -21.74 -76.62
N TYR A 12 36.06 -21.38 -76.65
CA TYR A 12 35.56 -20.00 -76.59
C TYR A 12 36.15 -19.08 -77.66
N ASN A 13 36.32 -19.57 -78.90
CA ASN A 13 36.90 -18.82 -80.01
C ASN A 13 38.33 -18.29 -79.78
N LEU A 14 39.09 -18.90 -78.86
CA LEU A 14 40.49 -18.56 -78.61
C LEU A 14 41.45 -19.23 -79.60
N PHE A 15 40.95 -19.99 -80.56
CA PHE A 15 41.76 -20.69 -81.55
C PHE A 15 41.12 -20.58 -82.93
N GLY A 16 41.96 -20.53 -83.97
CA GLY A 16 41.51 -20.52 -85.36
C GLY A 16 42.43 -21.31 -86.28
N LEU A 17 41.83 -21.93 -87.28
CA LEU A 17 42.48 -22.60 -88.39
C LEU A 17 42.33 -21.75 -89.65
N ILE A 18 43.42 -21.53 -90.37
CA ILE A 18 43.42 -20.77 -91.63
C ILE A 18 44.07 -21.64 -92.72
N VAL A 19 43.37 -21.87 -93.82
CA VAL A 19 43.84 -22.65 -94.97
C VAL A 19 44.21 -21.72 -96.10
N THR A 20 45.40 -21.90 -96.69
CA THR A 20 45.91 -21.09 -97.80
C THR A 20 46.33 -21.92 -99.00
N ASP A 21 46.58 -21.24 -100.11
CA ASP A 21 47.15 -21.79 -101.33
C ASP A 21 48.60 -22.32 -101.15
N PRO A 22 49.18 -23.05 -102.13
CA PRO A 22 50.53 -23.62 -101.99
C PRO A 22 51.61 -22.57 -101.68
N SER A 23 51.40 -21.35 -102.17
CA SER A 23 52.32 -20.21 -101.98
C SER A 23 52.21 -19.59 -100.59
N GLY A 24 51.15 -19.90 -99.83
CA GLY A 24 50.86 -19.34 -98.52
C GLY A 24 50.40 -17.88 -98.56
N LYS A 25 50.03 -17.36 -99.74
CA LYS A 25 49.69 -15.94 -99.94
C LYS A 25 48.19 -15.69 -99.97
N ASN A 26 47.40 -16.63 -100.48
CA ASN A 26 45.96 -16.47 -100.63
C ASN A 26 45.22 -17.36 -99.64
N ILE A 27 44.37 -16.77 -98.81
CA ILE A 27 43.50 -17.50 -97.87
C ILE A 27 42.32 -18.10 -98.64
N ILE A 28 42.14 -19.41 -98.48
CA ILE A 28 41.09 -20.19 -99.13
C ILE A 28 39.90 -20.37 -98.17
N ALA A 29 40.17 -20.67 -96.90
CA ALA A 29 39.15 -20.88 -95.87
C ALA A 29 39.70 -20.62 -94.46
N TYR A 30 38.82 -20.36 -93.50
CA TYR A 30 39.18 -20.26 -92.08
C TYR A 30 38.04 -20.75 -91.17
N SER A 31 38.35 -21.16 -89.95
CA SER A 31 37.35 -21.63 -88.95
C SER A 31 36.66 -20.48 -88.23
N GLY A 32 35.42 -20.64 -87.78
CA GLY A 32 34.71 -19.63 -86.95
C GLY A 32 33.46 -19.07 -87.62
N LYS A 33 32.37 -18.89 -86.84
CA LYS A 33 31.17 -18.16 -87.29
C LYS A 33 31.48 -16.68 -87.50
N ASN A 34 30.88 -16.03 -88.50
CA ASN A 34 30.87 -14.57 -88.66
C ASN A 34 30.10 -13.90 -87.51
N SER A 35 30.66 -13.88 -86.31
CA SER A 35 30.22 -13.00 -85.22
C SER A 35 30.89 -11.64 -85.36
N ASP A 36 30.14 -10.58 -85.06
CA ASP A 36 30.58 -9.18 -85.15
C ASP A 36 31.75 -8.84 -84.23
N GLU A 37 31.93 -9.60 -83.14
CA GLU A 37 33.15 -9.54 -82.35
C GLU A 37 34.22 -10.42 -83.00
N SER A 38 35.24 -9.78 -83.60
CA SER A 38 36.38 -10.49 -84.18
C SER A 38 37.24 -11.12 -83.06
N PRO A 39 37.36 -12.46 -83.01
CA PRO A 39 38.26 -13.08 -82.05
C PRO A 39 39.71 -12.68 -82.33
N SER A 40 40.54 -12.60 -81.27
CA SER A 40 41.89 -12.02 -81.35
C SER A 40 42.81 -12.70 -82.37
N TRP A 41 42.57 -13.97 -82.69
CA TRP A 41 43.29 -14.72 -83.71
C TRP A 41 42.96 -14.28 -85.15
N ARG A 42 41.82 -13.63 -85.41
CA ARG A 42 41.46 -13.13 -86.77
C ARG A 42 42.39 -12.03 -87.27
N LYS A 43 43.16 -11.38 -86.40
CA LYS A 43 44.24 -10.47 -86.83
C LYS A 43 45.25 -11.18 -87.74
N ALA A 44 45.41 -12.50 -87.60
CA ALA A 44 46.27 -13.31 -88.45
C ALA A 44 45.69 -13.56 -89.86
N LEU A 45 44.49 -13.08 -90.19
CA LEU A 45 43.98 -13.11 -91.57
C LEU A 45 44.71 -12.10 -92.48
N GLU A 46 45.52 -11.20 -91.91
CA GLU A 46 46.41 -10.34 -92.70
C GLU A 46 47.58 -11.17 -93.28
N PRO A 47 47.85 -11.14 -94.60
CA PRO A 47 48.83 -12.02 -95.25
C PRO A 47 50.27 -11.95 -94.70
N GLY A 48 50.61 -10.86 -94.00
CA GLY A 48 51.92 -10.69 -93.34
C GLY A 48 52.06 -11.47 -92.04
N GLU A 49 50.98 -11.61 -91.26
CA GLU A 49 51.00 -12.17 -89.90
C GLU A 49 51.02 -13.70 -89.89
N LEU A 50 50.50 -14.35 -90.94
CA LEU A 50 50.51 -15.82 -91.08
C LEU A 50 51.92 -16.42 -90.99
N LYS A 51 52.96 -15.68 -91.39
CA LYS A 51 54.35 -16.15 -91.33
C LYS A 51 54.83 -16.44 -89.91
N ASN A 52 54.23 -15.80 -88.92
CA ASN A 52 54.59 -15.93 -87.52
C ASN A 52 53.86 -17.09 -86.83
N HIS A 53 52.97 -17.79 -87.55
CA HIS A 53 52.18 -18.90 -87.02
C HIS A 53 52.64 -20.25 -87.57
N PRO A 54 52.63 -21.31 -86.74
CA PRO A 54 52.96 -22.65 -87.21
C PRO A 54 51.92 -23.12 -88.21
N TYR A 55 52.38 -23.80 -89.26
CA TYR A 55 51.52 -24.36 -90.30
C TYR A 55 51.98 -25.74 -90.74
N ASP A 56 51.02 -26.59 -91.07
CA ASP A 56 51.29 -27.84 -91.76
C ASP A 56 50.98 -27.72 -93.25
N VAL A 57 51.71 -28.49 -94.05
CA VAL A 57 51.58 -28.47 -95.50
C VAL A 57 50.55 -29.50 -95.92
N LEU A 58 49.58 -29.08 -96.74
CA LEU A 58 48.65 -29.98 -97.41
C LEU A 58 49.33 -30.51 -98.67
N LEU A 59 49.49 -31.83 -98.75
CA LEU A 59 50.17 -32.54 -99.84
C LEU A 59 49.20 -33.42 -100.63
N ASP A 60 49.52 -33.63 -101.91
CA ASP A 60 48.92 -34.64 -102.78
C ASP A 60 50.03 -35.59 -103.31
N PRO A 61 50.06 -36.89 -102.94
CA PRO A 61 49.10 -37.56 -102.05
C PRO A 61 49.17 -37.06 -100.59
N PRO A 62 48.11 -37.26 -99.78
CA PRO A 62 48.06 -36.82 -98.39
C PRO A 62 49.24 -37.34 -97.55
N PRO A 63 49.76 -36.54 -96.61
CA PRO A 63 50.87 -36.95 -95.76
C PRO A 63 50.51 -38.17 -94.91
N VAL A 64 51.42 -39.15 -94.84
CA VAL A 64 51.22 -40.39 -94.07
C VAL A 64 51.79 -40.26 -92.65
N PHE A 65 52.81 -39.42 -92.48
CA PHE A 65 53.47 -39.20 -91.18
C PHE A 65 53.41 -37.71 -90.79
N SER A 66 53.28 -37.41 -89.50
CA SER A 66 53.41 -36.04 -89.00
C SER A 66 54.86 -35.59 -89.12
N GLN A 67 55.12 -34.46 -89.76
CA GLN A 67 56.49 -33.91 -89.91
C GLN A 67 56.95 -33.07 -88.71
N TRP A 68 56.01 -32.73 -87.83
CA TRP A 68 56.22 -31.87 -86.67
C TRP A 68 55.47 -32.43 -85.48
N THR A 69 56.06 -32.31 -84.30
CA THR A 69 55.41 -32.69 -83.03
C THR A 69 55.67 -31.66 -81.94
N TYR A 70 54.76 -31.63 -80.97
CA TYR A 70 54.87 -30.83 -79.75
C TYR A 70 55.18 -31.76 -78.58
N ALA A 71 56.11 -31.37 -77.72
CA ALA A 71 56.49 -32.18 -76.55
C ALA A 71 55.32 -32.38 -75.57
N HIS A 72 54.48 -31.36 -75.38
CA HIS A 72 53.21 -31.41 -74.63
C HIS A 72 52.30 -30.23 -75.00
N SER A 73 51.05 -30.27 -74.56
CA SER A 73 49.97 -29.35 -74.98
C SER A 73 50.22 -27.86 -74.73
N SER A 74 51.11 -27.50 -73.79
CA SER A 74 51.42 -26.11 -73.45
C SER A 74 52.63 -25.51 -74.19
N VAL A 75 53.40 -26.29 -74.95
CA VAL A 75 54.55 -25.76 -75.73
C VAL A 75 54.07 -25.10 -77.03
N THR A 76 54.67 -23.97 -77.37
CA THR A 76 54.38 -23.20 -78.60
C THR A 76 55.33 -23.53 -79.75
N GLU A 77 56.53 -24.02 -79.45
CA GLU A 77 57.53 -24.41 -80.44
C GLU A 77 57.35 -25.88 -80.85
N ARG A 78 57.42 -26.13 -82.15
CA ARG A 78 57.32 -27.47 -82.73
C ARG A 78 58.71 -28.02 -83.00
N THR A 79 58.88 -29.32 -82.81
CA THR A 79 60.11 -30.04 -83.15
C THR A 79 59.89 -30.86 -84.42
N ALA A 80 60.87 -30.86 -85.32
CA ALA A 80 60.79 -31.63 -86.56
C ALA A 80 60.91 -33.12 -86.24
N THR A 81 60.03 -33.93 -86.80
CA THR A 81 60.25 -35.36 -86.84
C THR A 81 61.21 -35.67 -87.98
N GLU A 82 62.06 -36.69 -87.85
CA GLU A 82 62.98 -37.13 -88.93
C GLU A 82 62.26 -37.74 -90.15
N LEU A 83 60.93 -37.78 -90.14
CA LEU A 83 60.10 -38.33 -91.21
C LEU A 83 59.75 -37.27 -92.26
N THR A 84 59.88 -37.63 -93.55
CA THR A 84 59.57 -36.73 -94.67
C THR A 84 58.47 -37.33 -95.57
N ASN A 85 57.43 -36.54 -95.86
CA ASN A 85 56.39 -36.91 -96.84
C ASN A 85 56.78 -36.42 -98.22
N LYS A 86 56.46 -37.18 -99.26
CA LYS A 86 56.62 -36.80 -100.67
C LYS A 86 55.25 -36.50 -101.28
N GLY A 87 55.13 -35.38 -101.97
CA GLY A 87 53.88 -35.00 -102.65
C GLY A 87 53.94 -33.57 -103.16
N ARG A 88 53.02 -33.23 -104.06
CA ARG A 88 52.82 -31.85 -104.52
C ARG A 88 52.14 -31.06 -103.40
N VAL A 89 52.66 -29.88 -103.07
CA VAL A 89 52.01 -28.97 -102.14
C VAL A 89 50.75 -28.38 -102.78
N ILE A 90 49.60 -28.65 -102.17
CA ILE A 90 48.29 -28.13 -102.60
C ILE A 90 47.77 -27.00 -101.70
N GLY A 91 48.35 -26.82 -100.52
CA GLY A 91 47.99 -25.73 -99.61
C GLY A 91 48.74 -25.78 -98.28
N ARG A 92 48.38 -24.89 -97.34
CA ARG A 92 48.91 -24.89 -95.97
C ARG A 92 47.78 -24.64 -94.97
N VAL A 93 47.86 -25.25 -93.79
CA VAL A 93 46.93 -25.02 -92.67
C VAL A 93 47.69 -24.40 -91.52
N TYR A 94 47.34 -23.18 -91.18
CA TYR A 94 47.90 -22.41 -90.08
C TYR A 94 47.07 -22.61 -88.81
N TYR A 95 47.77 -22.77 -87.69
CA TYR A 95 47.18 -22.88 -86.35
C TYR A 95 47.40 -21.56 -85.61
N VAL A 96 46.34 -20.79 -85.39
CA VAL A 96 46.41 -19.47 -84.77
C VAL A 96 45.78 -19.52 -83.39
N ARG A 97 46.58 -19.25 -82.36
CA ARG A 97 46.12 -19.11 -80.97
C ARG A 97 45.86 -17.64 -80.69
N GLY A 98 44.64 -17.33 -80.26
CA GLY A 98 44.24 -16.02 -79.77
C GLY A 98 44.75 -15.79 -78.34
N VAL A 99 45.00 -14.52 -78.02
CA VAL A 99 45.35 -14.12 -76.65
C VAL A 99 44.05 -14.03 -75.84
N SER A 100 43.99 -14.72 -74.71
CA SER A 100 42.89 -14.59 -73.75
C SER A 100 42.86 -13.15 -73.21
N PRO A 101 41.70 -12.48 -73.17
CA PRO A 101 41.59 -11.18 -72.52
C PRO A 101 41.93 -11.31 -71.02
N THR A 102 42.55 -10.28 -70.46
CA THR A 102 42.80 -10.21 -69.01
C THR A 102 41.49 -9.95 -68.27
N PHE A 103 41.40 -10.41 -67.01
CA PHE A 103 40.22 -10.17 -66.17
C PHE A 103 39.82 -8.68 -66.11
N GLY A 104 40.81 -7.77 -66.00
CA GLY A 104 40.53 -6.32 -66.01
C GLY A 104 39.87 -5.84 -67.31
N ASN A 105 40.30 -6.35 -68.48
CA ASN A 105 39.69 -6.00 -69.75
C ASN A 105 38.28 -6.61 -69.89
N GLU A 106 38.06 -7.82 -69.39
CA GLU A 106 36.72 -8.42 -69.34
C GLU A 106 35.79 -7.64 -68.39
N MET A 107 36.28 -7.19 -67.23
CA MET A 107 35.51 -6.38 -66.28
C MET A 107 35.16 -5.00 -66.85
N LEU A 108 36.08 -4.33 -67.56
CA LEU A 108 35.81 -3.07 -68.25
C LEU A 108 34.77 -3.25 -69.38
N LYS A 109 34.84 -4.36 -70.12
CA LYS A 109 33.84 -4.71 -71.13
C LYS A 109 32.48 -4.99 -70.49
N TRP A 110 32.45 -5.70 -69.37
CA TRP A 110 31.23 -5.93 -68.61
C TRP A 110 30.65 -4.62 -68.07
N LEU A 111 31.47 -3.70 -67.53
CA LEU A 111 31.02 -2.39 -67.04
C LEU A 111 30.46 -1.50 -68.15
N SER A 112 31.06 -1.55 -69.34
CA SER A 112 30.62 -0.75 -70.48
C SER A 112 29.37 -1.32 -71.18
N ASN A 113 29.23 -2.65 -71.24
CA ASN A 113 28.02 -3.30 -71.77
C ASN A 113 27.64 -4.57 -70.99
N PRO A 114 26.97 -4.43 -69.83
CA PRO A 114 26.63 -5.56 -68.95
C PRO A 114 25.51 -6.46 -69.49
N PHE A 115 24.84 -6.05 -70.57
CA PHE A 115 23.73 -6.78 -71.20
C PHE A 115 24.09 -7.38 -72.56
N SER A 116 25.39 -7.50 -72.88
CA SER A 116 25.80 -8.14 -74.13
C SER A 116 25.47 -9.63 -74.16
N ASN A 117 25.20 -10.16 -75.36
CA ASN A 117 24.89 -11.58 -75.60
C ASN A 117 26.12 -12.51 -75.46
N SER A 118 27.20 -12.06 -74.84
CA SER A 118 28.35 -12.90 -74.52
C SER A 118 28.02 -13.78 -73.30
N SER A 119 28.17 -15.10 -73.46
CA SER A 119 27.88 -16.07 -72.40
C SER A 119 28.67 -15.81 -71.11
N ARG A 120 29.88 -15.25 -71.23
CA ARG A 120 30.73 -14.85 -70.10
C ARG A 120 30.17 -13.64 -69.35
N ILE A 121 29.80 -12.59 -70.07
CA ILE A 121 29.26 -11.34 -69.50
C ILE A 121 27.92 -11.59 -68.80
N GLN A 122 27.05 -12.40 -69.40
CA GLN A 122 25.77 -12.77 -68.81
C GLN A 122 25.93 -13.51 -67.46
N SER A 123 26.93 -14.39 -67.35
CA SER A 123 27.24 -15.12 -66.11
C SER A 123 27.73 -14.17 -65.01
N TYR A 124 28.61 -13.22 -65.35
CA TYR A 124 29.06 -12.20 -64.41
C TYR A 124 27.91 -11.29 -63.93
N SER A 125 27.07 -10.82 -64.86
CA SER A 125 25.90 -10.00 -64.54
C SER A 125 24.93 -10.71 -63.59
N SER A 126 24.62 -11.98 -63.86
CA SER A 126 23.72 -12.78 -63.03
C SER A 126 24.24 -12.97 -61.61
N ASN A 127 25.54 -13.28 -61.47
CA ASN A 127 26.16 -13.50 -60.17
C ASN A 127 26.21 -12.20 -59.35
N ILE A 128 26.65 -11.09 -59.96
CA ILE A 128 26.72 -9.79 -59.29
C ILE A 128 25.33 -9.32 -58.85
N LEU A 129 24.32 -9.45 -59.72
CA LEU A 129 22.94 -9.09 -59.40
C LEU A 129 22.41 -9.92 -58.22
N SER A 130 22.71 -11.22 -58.19
CA SER A 130 22.31 -12.11 -57.09
C SER A 130 22.94 -11.68 -55.76
N PHE A 131 24.23 -11.32 -55.76
CA PHE A 131 24.90 -10.81 -54.56
C PHE A 131 24.32 -9.48 -54.07
N ILE A 132 24.00 -8.56 -55.00
CA ILE A 132 23.36 -7.28 -54.66
C ILE A 132 21.99 -7.53 -54.03
N LEU A 133 21.17 -8.42 -54.61
CA LEU A 133 19.84 -8.73 -54.13
C LEU A 133 19.88 -9.34 -52.72
N ILE A 134 20.76 -10.33 -52.48
CA ILE A 134 20.93 -10.96 -51.17
C ILE A 134 21.39 -9.93 -50.14
N THR A 135 22.37 -9.09 -50.49
CA THR A 135 22.88 -8.05 -49.59
C THR A 135 21.78 -7.05 -49.21
N PHE A 136 20.97 -6.63 -50.19
CA PHE A 136 19.85 -5.73 -49.94
C PHE A 136 18.80 -6.35 -49.01
N ILE A 137 18.44 -7.63 -49.21
CA ILE A 137 17.49 -8.34 -48.34
C ILE A 137 18.05 -8.43 -46.90
N VAL A 138 19.31 -8.82 -46.74
CA VAL A 138 19.96 -8.89 -45.43
C VAL A 138 19.97 -7.52 -44.75
N TRP A 139 20.31 -6.45 -45.48
CA TRP A 139 20.29 -5.10 -44.93
C TRP A 139 18.87 -4.69 -44.50
N ARG A 140 17.86 -4.87 -45.35
CA ARG A 140 16.47 -4.48 -45.02
C ARG A 140 15.91 -5.24 -43.82
N THR A 141 16.24 -6.53 -43.68
CA THR A 141 15.84 -7.31 -42.51
C THR A 141 16.52 -6.82 -41.22
N LEU A 142 17.83 -6.56 -41.26
CA LEU A 142 18.56 -5.99 -40.13
C LEU A 142 18.00 -4.62 -39.71
N GLU A 143 17.75 -3.73 -40.67
CA GLU A 143 17.18 -2.42 -40.42
C GLU A 143 15.79 -2.51 -39.77
N PHE A 144 14.94 -3.43 -40.23
CA PHE A 144 13.63 -3.68 -39.63
C PHE A 144 13.74 -4.12 -38.16
N PHE A 145 14.64 -5.07 -37.85
CA PHE A 145 14.84 -5.52 -36.46
C PHE A 145 15.41 -4.43 -35.56
N VAL A 146 16.38 -3.66 -36.05
CA VAL A 146 16.96 -2.54 -35.29
C VAL A 146 15.91 -1.47 -35.00
N ASN A 147 15.14 -1.06 -36.03
CA ASN A 147 14.08 -0.07 -35.85
C ASN A 147 12.97 -0.57 -34.92
N LYS A 148 12.60 -1.86 -35.01
CA LYS A 148 11.65 -2.47 -34.07
C LYS A 148 12.14 -2.38 -32.63
N ILE A 149 13.38 -2.77 -32.35
CA ILE A 149 13.96 -2.73 -31.00
C ILE A 149 14.02 -1.29 -30.46
N ILE A 150 14.41 -0.31 -31.30
CA ILE A 150 14.48 1.10 -30.89
C ILE A 150 13.08 1.64 -30.58
N ASN A 151 12.09 1.34 -31.41
CA ASN A 151 10.72 1.79 -31.20
C ASN A 151 10.08 1.16 -29.97
N GLU A 152 10.30 -0.13 -29.71
CA GLU A 152 9.83 -0.80 -28.49
C GLU A 152 10.45 -0.19 -27.23
N ARG A 153 11.75 0.16 -27.27
CA ARG A 153 12.40 0.87 -26.15
C ARG A 153 11.80 2.25 -25.89
N ARG A 154 11.62 3.06 -26.93
CA ARG A 154 11.00 4.39 -26.80
C ARG A 154 9.58 4.30 -26.25
N LEU A 155 8.78 3.37 -26.76
CA LEU A 155 7.42 3.17 -26.27
C LEU A 155 7.41 2.74 -24.79
N ASN A 156 8.35 1.89 -24.37
CA ASN A 156 8.48 1.50 -22.97
C ASN A 156 8.96 2.67 -22.10
N GLU A 157 9.92 3.47 -22.56
CA GLU A 157 10.38 4.69 -21.86
C GLU A 157 9.24 5.70 -21.71
N GLU A 158 8.43 5.93 -22.76
CA GLU A 158 7.26 6.81 -22.70
C GLU A 158 6.22 6.31 -21.69
N ARG A 159 5.93 5.00 -21.69
CA ARG A 159 5.05 4.38 -20.69
C ARG A 159 5.60 4.49 -19.28
N GLU A 160 6.90 4.29 -19.07
CA GLU A 160 7.53 4.46 -17.76
C GLU A 160 7.43 5.91 -17.28
N ILE A 161 7.66 6.89 -18.16
CA ILE A 161 7.50 8.31 -17.83
C ILE A 161 6.03 8.63 -17.51
N GLU A 162 5.09 8.10 -18.29
CA GLU A 162 3.64 8.27 -18.03
C GLU A 162 3.25 7.66 -16.68
N LEU A 163 3.73 6.46 -16.36
CA LEU A 163 3.51 5.81 -15.06
C LEU A 163 4.11 6.63 -13.91
N ILE A 164 5.34 7.14 -14.06
CA ILE A 164 5.98 8.00 -13.05
C ILE A 164 5.17 9.29 -12.84
N ASN A 165 4.71 9.92 -13.92
CA ASN A 165 3.91 11.14 -13.83
C ASN A 165 2.55 10.87 -13.18
N ASN A 166 1.87 9.78 -13.56
CA ASN A 166 0.60 9.39 -12.95
C ASN A 166 0.77 9.09 -11.45
N ASN A 167 1.83 8.37 -11.06
CA ASN A 167 2.13 8.12 -9.65
C ASN A 167 2.39 9.43 -8.88
N ARG A 168 3.12 10.38 -9.46
CA ARG A 168 3.34 11.70 -8.83
C ARG A 168 2.04 12.49 -8.68
N LEU A 169 1.17 12.46 -9.68
CA LEU A 169 -0.14 13.12 -9.61
C LEU A 169 -1.01 12.49 -8.51
N LEU A 170 -1.02 11.16 -8.43
CA LEU A 170 -1.71 10.43 -7.37
C LEU A 170 -1.14 10.74 -5.98
N GLU A 171 0.18 10.83 -5.86
CA GLU A 171 0.84 11.19 -4.60
C GLU A 171 0.46 12.60 -4.14
N ILE A 172 0.43 13.58 -5.07
CA ILE A 172 -0.03 14.94 -4.79
C ILE A 172 -1.50 14.94 -4.36
N GLU A 173 -2.37 14.23 -5.09
CA GLU A 173 -3.80 14.14 -4.78
C GLU A 173 -4.05 13.52 -3.41
N LEU A 174 -3.37 12.41 -3.09
CA LEU A 174 -3.49 11.75 -1.78
C LEU A 174 -2.97 12.64 -0.66
N THR A 175 -1.87 13.37 -0.89
CA THR A 175 -1.31 14.32 0.09
C THR A 175 -2.29 15.46 0.37
N GLU A 176 -2.91 16.03 -0.66
CA GLU A 176 -3.93 17.08 -0.51
C GLU A 176 -5.14 16.57 0.28
N ARG A 177 -5.63 15.35 -0.03
CA ARG A 177 -6.72 14.71 0.73
C ARG A 177 -6.36 14.44 2.19
N ILE A 178 -5.10 14.07 2.48
CA ILE A 178 -4.63 13.90 3.86
C ILE A 178 -4.65 15.24 4.60
N GLU A 179 -4.20 16.33 3.96
CA GLU A 179 -4.18 17.65 4.56
C GLU A 179 -5.61 18.15 4.86
N GLU A 180 -6.53 18.00 3.90
CA GLU A 180 -7.95 18.31 4.10
C GLU A 180 -8.55 17.50 5.27
N THR A 181 -8.27 16.20 5.32
CA THR A 181 -8.77 15.33 6.38
C THR A 181 -8.18 15.69 7.75
N ARG A 182 -6.91 16.11 7.80
CA ARG A 182 -6.26 16.59 9.02
C ARG A 182 -6.87 17.90 9.52
N LEU A 183 -7.21 18.83 8.62
CA LEU A 183 -7.90 20.06 8.99
C LEU A 183 -9.27 19.77 9.59
N LEU A 184 -10.04 18.86 8.97
CA LEU A 184 -11.33 18.41 9.51
C LEU A 184 -11.17 17.76 10.89
N GLN A 185 -10.14 16.94 11.07
CA GLN A 185 -9.83 16.32 12.35
C GLN A 185 -9.53 17.38 13.43
N GLN A 186 -8.70 18.39 13.12
CA GLN A 186 -8.41 19.48 14.05
C GLN A 186 -9.67 20.27 14.43
N GLN A 187 -10.58 20.49 13.47
CA GLN A 187 -11.87 21.12 13.76
C GLN A 187 -12.69 20.28 14.73
N ARG A 188 -12.83 18.98 14.48
CA ARG A 188 -13.56 18.05 15.37
C ARG A 188 -12.93 17.91 16.75
N ASP A 189 -11.61 17.87 16.84
CA ASP A 189 -10.91 17.85 18.13
C ASP A 189 -11.16 19.14 18.93
N SER A 190 -11.20 20.30 18.27
CA SER A 190 -11.52 21.55 18.94
C SER A 190 -12.97 21.61 19.43
N GLU A 191 -13.93 21.08 18.66
CA GLU A 191 -15.32 20.91 19.09
C GLU A 191 -15.43 19.97 20.29
N ARG A 192 -14.71 18.85 20.29
CA ARG A 192 -14.65 17.91 21.42
C ARG A 192 -14.16 18.59 22.69
N ILE A 193 -13.08 19.37 22.62
CA ILE A 193 -12.54 20.12 23.76
C ILE A 193 -13.57 21.14 24.26
N ARG A 194 -14.29 21.80 23.34
CA ARG A 194 -15.37 22.73 23.70
C ARG A 194 -16.47 22.03 24.50
N PHE A 195 -16.93 20.87 24.04
CA PHE A 195 -17.94 20.08 24.75
C PHE A 195 -17.44 19.56 26.10
N GLU A 196 -16.18 19.16 26.21
CA GLU A 196 -15.58 18.72 27.48
C GLU A 196 -15.52 19.85 28.51
N ASN A 197 -15.17 21.06 28.07
CA ASN A 197 -15.21 22.24 28.93
C ASN A 197 -16.65 22.62 29.34
N GLU A 198 -17.61 22.56 28.42
CA GLU A 198 -19.02 22.82 28.72
C GLU A 198 -19.57 21.79 29.71
N PHE A 199 -19.26 20.51 29.51
CA PHE A 199 -19.61 19.42 30.43
C PHE A 199 -19.04 19.65 31.83
N ASN A 200 -17.74 19.93 31.95
CA ASN A 200 -17.10 20.16 33.26
C ASN A 200 -17.70 21.36 34.00
N ASN A 201 -18.02 22.44 33.28
CA ASN A 201 -18.67 23.61 33.87
C ASN A 201 -20.08 23.31 34.36
N LEU A 202 -20.89 22.61 33.55
CA LEU A 202 -22.24 22.20 33.96
C LEU A 202 -22.21 21.23 35.15
N HIS A 203 -21.27 20.29 35.13
CA HIS A 203 -21.08 19.34 36.23
C HIS A 203 -20.74 20.03 37.55
N LEU A 204 -19.87 21.03 37.48
CA LEU A 204 -19.54 21.84 38.65
C LEU A 204 -20.77 22.61 39.18
N GLN A 205 -21.54 23.23 38.29
CA GLN A 205 -22.76 23.95 38.69
C GLN A 205 -23.81 23.02 39.31
N ARG A 206 -24.01 21.83 38.72
CA ARG A 206 -24.90 20.80 39.26
C ARG A 206 -24.48 20.36 40.65
N THR A 207 -23.19 20.06 40.83
CA THR A 207 -22.63 19.65 42.13
C THR A 207 -22.81 20.73 43.20
N GLN A 208 -22.64 22.00 42.82
CA GLN A 208 -22.89 23.13 43.73
C GLN A 208 -24.38 23.23 44.13
N LEU A 209 -25.30 23.06 43.18
CA LEU A 209 -26.74 23.05 43.45
C LEU A 209 -27.16 21.88 44.33
N GLU A 210 -26.63 20.68 44.07
CA GLU A 210 -26.86 19.48 44.90
C GLU A 210 -26.42 19.73 46.36
N SER A 211 -25.25 20.33 46.56
CA SER A 211 -24.77 20.70 47.89
C SER A 211 -25.66 21.77 48.56
N GLN A 212 -26.16 22.75 47.80
CA GLN A 212 -27.10 23.75 48.33
C GLN A 212 -28.41 23.08 48.77
N ILE A 213 -28.98 22.20 47.95
CA ILE A 213 -30.19 21.43 48.27
C ILE A 213 -29.97 20.63 49.56
N GLU A 214 -28.84 19.94 49.68
CA GLU A 214 -28.53 19.13 50.87
C GLU A 214 -28.48 19.99 52.15
N SER A 215 -27.84 21.16 52.08
CA SER A 215 -27.79 22.09 53.22
C SER A 215 -29.18 22.64 53.60
N MET A 216 -30.03 22.93 52.61
CA MET A 216 -31.39 23.40 52.85
C MET A 216 -32.28 22.29 53.42
N MET A 217 -32.15 21.05 52.94
CA MET A 217 -32.87 19.90 53.50
C MET A 217 -32.52 19.65 54.96
N GLN A 218 -31.24 19.81 55.35
CA GLN A 218 -30.85 19.71 56.76
C GLN A 218 -31.51 20.78 57.62
N SER A 219 -31.69 22.00 57.10
CA SER A 219 -32.39 23.07 57.83
C SER A 219 -33.90 22.79 58.00
N VAL A 220 -34.54 22.22 56.98
CA VAL A 220 -35.97 21.86 56.98
C VAL A 220 -36.27 20.68 57.92
N ASN A 221 -35.34 19.75 58.07
CA ASN A 221 -35.52 18.55 58.91
C ASN A 221 -35.22 18.79 60.40
N SER A 222 -35.17 20.05 60.84
CA SER A 222 -34.93 20.37 62.25
C SER A 222 -36.16 20.03 63.11
N SER A 223 -35.96 19.30 64.20
CA SER A 223 -37.00 18.78 65.11
C SER A 223 -37.85 19.85 65.83
N GLN A 224 -37.62 21.13 65.54
CA GLN A 224 -38.16 22.28 66.26
C GLN A 224 -39.67 22.44 66.09
N VAL A 225 -40.23 22.14 64.91
CA VAL A 225 -41.68 22.25 64.67
C VAL A 225 -42.45 21.22 65.48
N SER A 226 -41.97 19.97 65.52
CA SER A 226 -42.59 18.89 66.31
C SER A 226 -42.50 19.16 67.82
N GLU A 227 -41.42 19.80 68.28
CA GLU A 227 -41.26 20.18 69.69
C GLU A 227 -42.20 21.32 70.08
N LEU A 228 -42.39 22.32 69.20
CA LEU A 228 -43.37 23.40 69.38
C LEU A 228 -44.82 22.92 69.37
N GLU A 229 -45.18 21.97 68.50
CA GLU A 229 -46.52 21.35 68.49
C GLU A 229 -46.81 20.64 69.82
N ARG A 230 -45.80 19.96 70.37
CA ARG A 230 -45.91 19.28 71.66
C ARG A 230 -46.10 20.28 72.81
N GLU A 231 -45.31 21.34 72.84
CA GLU A 231 -45.39 22.39 73.88
C GLU A 231 -46.72 23.15 73.82
N LEU A 232 -47.24 23.42 72.62
CA LEU A 232 -48.56 24.01 72.42
C LEU A 232 -49.68 23.08 72.91
N GLN A 233 -49.54 21.76 72.71
CA GLN A 233 -50.50 20.78 73.17
C GLN A 233 -50.46 20.59 74.70
N GLU A 234 -49.26 20.59 75.30
CA GLU A 234 -49.08 20.59 76.76
C GLU A 234 -49.73 21.83 77.40
N THR A 235 -49.48 23.02 76.85
CA THR A 235 -50.06 24.28 77.34
C THR A 235 -51.60 24.30 77.25
N ARG A 236 -52.19 23.68 76.20
CA ARG A 236 -53.66 23.53 76.09
C ARG A 236 -54.23 22.65 77.19
N ILE A 237 -53.55 21.56 77.53
CA ILE A 237 -53.98 20.65 78.59
C ILE A 237 -53.93 21.36 79.94
N GLU A 238 -52.84 22.09 80.22
CA GLU A 238 -52.70 22.87 81.46
C GLU A 238 -53.77 23.96 81.60
N LEU A 239 -54.09 24.68 80.52
CA LEU A 239 -55.18 25.65 80.52
C LEU A 239 -56.54 24.98 80.81
N GLN A 240 -56.80 23.82 80.23
CA GLN A 240 -58.05 23.09 80.44
C GLN A 240 -58.18 22.58 81.89
N GLU A 241 -57.07 22.12 82.49
CA GLU A 241 -57.01 21.77 83.90
C GLU A 241 -57.26 22.99 84.79
N ASN A 242 -56.65 24.14 84.47
CA ASN A 242 -56.84 25.39 85.20
C ASN A 242 -58.31 25.86 85.16
N LEU A 243 -58.97 25.78 83.99
CA LEU A 243 -60.40 26.09 83.84
C LEU A 243 -61.30 25.16 84.68
N THR A 244 -60.96 23.87 84.72
CA THR A 244 -61.69 22.88 85.53
C THR A 244 -61.57 23.21 87.01
N ASN A 245 -60.34 23.46 87.48
CA ASN A 245 -60.07 23.88 88.87
C ASN A 245 -60.81 25.18 89.22
N LYS A 246 -60.80 26.18 88.34
CA LYS A 246 -61.54 27.44 88.52
C LYS A 246 -63.04 27.20 88.72
N HIS A 247 -63.64 26.31 87.95
CA HIS A 247 -65.06 25.96 88.08
C HIS A 247 -65.38 25.24 89.40
N GLU A 248 -64.50 24.35 89.86
CA GLU A 248 -64.63 23.68 91.16
C GLU A 248 -64.55 24.68 92.32
N TYR A 249 -63.58 25.59 92.30
CA TYR A 249 -63.45 26.65 93.32
C TYR A 249 -64.65 27.61 93.31
N GLN A 250 -65.23 27.93 92.15
CA GLN A 250 -66.46 28.73 92.07
C GLN A 250 -67.64 28.04 92.75
N LYS A 251 -67.84 26.73 92.50
CA LYS A 251 -68.88 25.94 93.19
C LYS A 251 -68.62 25.88 94.69
N PHE A 252 -67.37 25.68 95.09
CA PHE A 252 -66.98 25.63 96.50
C PHE A 252 -67.24 26.96 97.22
N ILE A 253 -66.92 28.10 96.60
CA ILE A 253 -67.23 29.44 97.15
C ILE A 253 -68.75 29.66 97.25
N GLN A 254 -69.54 29.21 96.26
CA GLN A 254 -71.00 29.29 96.32
C GLN A 254 -71.57 28.47 97.49
N GLU A 255 -71.06 27.26 97.70
CA GLU A 255 -71.47 26.41 98.81
C GLU A 255 -71.12 27.04 100.16
N LEU A 256 -69.88 27.53 100.32
CA LEU A 256 -69.45 28.26 101.52
C LEU A 256 -70.26 29.53 101.76
N THR A 257 -70.68 30.24 100.70
CA THR A 257 -71.53 31.44 100.82
C THR A 257 -72.91 31.08 101.33
N ARG A 258 -73.49 29.99 100.83
CA ARG A 258 -74.78 29.47 101.29
C ARG A 258 -74.71 28.98 102.75
N GLU A 259 -73.62 28.31 103.12
CA GLU A 259 -73.38 27.85 104.49
C GLU A 259 -73.20 29.04 105.45
N LEU A 260 -72.52 30.11 105.03
CA LEU A 260 -72.44 31.38 105.77
C LEU A 260 -73.81 32.03 105.97
N GLU A 261 -74.66 32.09 104.94
CA GLU A 261 -76.01 32.67 105.05
C GLU A 261 -76.90 31.89 106.03
N ILE A 262 -76.80 30.55 106.02
CA ILE A 262 -77.52 29.68 106.95
C ILE A 262 -77.03 29.90 108.38
N LEU A 263 -75.71 29.97 108.61
CA LEU A 263 -75.14 30.15 109.94
C LEU A 263 -75.33 31.57 110.49
N GLU A 264 -75.28 32.62 109.65
CA GLU A 264 -75.58 33.99 110.07
C GLU A 264 -77.06 34.16 110.45
N THR A 265 -77.98 33.50 109.72
CA THR A 265 -79.39 33.47 110.10
C THR A 265 -79.67 32.63 111.35
N GLU A 266 -78.89 31.59 111.61
CA GLU A 266 -78.94 30.81 112.85
C GLU A 266 -78.39 31.60 114.05
N GLN A 267 -77.32 32.38 113.87
CA GLN A 267 -76.79 33.30 114.87
C GLN A 267 -77.80 34.39 115.26
N LEU A 268 -78.53 34.96 114.30
CA LEU A 268 -79.59 35.95 114.54
C LEU A 268 -80.80 35.40 115.31
N ARG A 269 -81.01 34.07 115.31
CA ARG A 269 -82.14 33.39 115.98
C ARG A 269 -81.81 32.92 117.40
N LEU A 270 -80.55 32.97 117.82
CA LEU A 270 -80.15 32.52 119.16
C LEU A 270 -80.63 33.49 120.25
N ASN A 271 -81.26 32.96 121.30
CA ASN A 271 -81.69 33.72 122.48
C ASN A 271 -80.58 33.70 123.55
N HIS A 272 -80.41 34.79 124.30
CA HIS A 272 -79.26 35.14 125.17
C HIS A 272 -78.86 34.14 126.29
N GLN A 273 -79.46 32.96 126.37
CA GLN A 273 -79.26 31.98 127.46
C GLN A 273 -78.33 30.79 127.12
N ASN A 274 -77.79 30.67 125.90
CA ASN A 274 -76.94 29.54 125.47
C ASN A 274 -75.50 29.96 125.07
N GLN A 275 -74.70 30.42 126.03
CA GLN A 275 -73.32 30.92 125.79
C GLN A 275 -72.37 29.91 125.11
N GLN A 276 -72.49 28.60 125.38
CA GLN A 276 -71.64 27.57 124.74
C GLN A 276 -71.93 27.42 123.24
N ARG A 277 -73.20 27.52 122.83
CA ARG A 277 -73.59 27.35 121.43
C ARG A 277 -73.27 28.58 120.58
N GLU A 278 -73.26 29.76 121.21
CA GLU A 278 -72.83 31.02 120.59
C GLU A 278 -71.32 31.02 120.29
N SER A 279 -70.47 30.50 121.21
CA SER A 279 -69.03 30.39 120.96
C SER A 279 -68.68 29.37 119.88
N GLU A 280 -69.41 28.24 119.82
CA GLU A 280 -69.23 27.23 118.77
C GLU A 280 -69.63 27.78 117.38
N LEU A 281 -70.76 28.50 117.29
CA LEU A 281 -71.19 29.15 116.04
C LEU A 281 -70.22 30.25 115.59
N GLN A 282 -69.68 31.05 116.52
CA GLN A 282 -68.67 32.06 116.20
C GLN A 282 -67.38 31.43 115.65
N GLU A 283 -66.95 30.30 116.20
CA GLU A 283 -65.76 29.61 115.71
C GLU A 283 -65.99 28.95 114.33
N GLN A 284 -67.19 28.39 114.09
CA GLN A 284 -67.58 27.89 112.77
C GLN A 284 -67.64 29.02 111.73
N LEU A 285 -68.22 30.17 112.07
CA LEU A 285 -68.25 31.37 111.22
C LEU A 285 -66.86 31.88 110.90
N ARG A 286 -65.95 31.91 111.88
CA ARG A 286 -64.54 32.30 111.67
C ARG A 286 -63.86 31.36 110.69
N LYS A 287 -64.02 30.05 110.89
CA LYS A 287 -63.41 29.02 110.05
C LYS A 287 -63.91 29.08 108.60
N ILE A 288 -65.22 29.20 108.40
CA ILE A 288 -65.82 29.29 107.06
C ILE A 288 -65.43 30.61 106.38
N LYS A 289 -65.33 31.73 107.12
CA LYS A 289 -64.82 33.00 106.57
C LYS A 289 -63.34 32.90 106.15
N GLU A 290 -62.50 32.20 106.91
CA GLU A 290 -61.11 31.94 106.55
C GLU A 290 -60.97 31.00 105.34
N ASP A 291 -61.79 29.96 105.26
CA ASP A 291 -61.80 29.01 104.14
C ASP A 291 -62.32 29.66 102.86
N ARG A 292 -63.35 30.49 102.95
CA ARG A 292 -63.83 31.32 101.84
C ARG A 292 -62.75 32.29 101.35
N LYS A 293 -62.08 33.01 102.25
CA LYS A 293 -61.00 33.95 101.88
C LYS A 293 -59.83 33.23 101.20
N ARG A 294 -59.47 32.02 101.66
CA ARG A 294 -58.46 31.18 101.00
C ARG A 294 -58.91 30.72 99.61
N ALA A 295 -60.17 30.32 99.46
CA ALA A 295 -60.73 29.92 98.17
C ALA A 295 -60.80 31.09 97.18
N GLU A 296 -61.22 32.29 97.62
CA GLU A 296 -61.24 33.52 96.82
C GLU A 296 -59.83 33.91 96.35
N SER A 297 -58.83 33.88 97.23
CA SER A 297 -57.43 34.12 96.86
C SER A 297 -56.91 33.12 95.84
N ARG A 298 -57.33 31.84 95.95
CA ARG A 298 -56.95 30.80 94.98
C ARG A 298 -57.65 31.03 93.64
N LEU A 299 -58.91 31.42 93.64
CA LEU A 299 -59.66 31.78 92.43
C LEU A 299 -58.98 32.93 91.66
N THR A 300 -58.54 33.98 92.36
CA THR A 300 -57.80 35.09 91.74
C THR A 300 -56.49 34.60 91.10
N SER A 301 -55.72 33.74 91.78
CA SER A 301 -54.51 33.17 91.19
C SER A 301 -54.78 32.29 89.95
N LEU A 302 -55.91 31.57 89.91
CA LEU A 302 -56.31 30.78 88.74
C LEU A 302 -56.73 31.67 87.57
N GLN A 303 -57.37 32.82 87.84
CA GLN A 303 -57.71 33.84 86.84
C GLN A 303 -56.44 34.50 86.25
N ASP A 304 -55.46 34.82 87.10
CA ASP A 304 -54.19 35.37 86.63
C ASP A 304 -53.43 34.34 85.77
N ASN A 305 -53.43 33.06 86.16
CA ASN A 305 -52.83 31.98 85.37
C ASN A 305 -53.54 31.75 84.03
N GLU A 306 -54.87 31.87 83.97
CA GLU A 306 -55.65 31.76 82.73
C GLU A 306 -55.20 32.80 81.70
N ILE A 307 -55.08 34.06 82.13
CA ILE A 307 -54.58 35.15 81.28
C ILE A 307 -53.15 34.86 80.80
N GLN A 308 -52.29 34.28 81.65
CA GLN A 308 -50.93 33.91 81.26
C GLN A 308 -50.92 32.79 80.22
N TYR A 309 -51.71 31.73 80.41
CA TYR A 309 -51.82 30.61 79.47
C TYR A 309 -52.43 31.03 78.13
N GLU A 310 -53.45 31.90 78.12
CA GLU A 310 -54.04 32.43 76.89
C GLU A 310 -53.02 33.24 76.08
N ASN A 311 -52.27 34.13 76.73
CA ASN A 311 -51.21 34.89 76.06
C ASN A 311 -50.10 33.98 75.55
N LEU A 312 -49.71 32.96 76.33
CA LEU A 312 -48.71 31.99 75.94
C LEU A 312 -49.17 31.19 74.70
N LEU A 313 -50.42 30.71 74.69
CA LEU A 313 -50.99 30.00 73.54
C LEU A 313 -51.00 30.83 72.26
N VAL A 314 -51.39 32.11 72.35
CA VAL A 314 -51.35 33.02 71.19
C VAL A 314 -49.92 33.17 70.68
N SER A 315 -48.94 33.39 71.58
CA SER A 315 -47.54 33.54 71.18
C SER A 315 -46.94 32.27 70.55
N LEU A 316 -47.24 31.09 71.11
CA LEU A 316 -46.78 29.80 70.60
C LEU A 316 -47.43 29.49 69.25
N GLN A 317 -48.72 29.79 69.08
CA GLN A 317 -49.42 29.61 67.81
C GLN A 317 -48.83 30.52 66.71
N GLU A 318 -48.59 31.80 67.00
CA GLU A 318 -47.96 32.72 66.05
C GLU A 318 -46.53 32.29 65.68
N LEU A 319 -45.79 31.68 66.61
CA LEU A 319 -44.44 31.18 66.36
C LEU A 319 -44.48 29.92 65.50
N LEU A 320 -45.41 29.01 65.77
CA LEU A 320 -45.66 27.82 64.97
C LEU A 320 -46.04 28.18 63.53
N ASP A 321 -46.98 29.10 63.34
CA ASP A 321 -47.43 29.53 62.01
C ASP A 321 -46.28 30.17 61.22
N ARG A 322 -45.44 31.00 61.88
CA ARG A 322 -44.23 31.55 61.26
C ARG A 322 -43.26 30.44 60.82
N LYS A 323 -43.00 29.47 61.69
CA LYS A 323 -42.09 28.36 61.38
C LYS A 323 -42.61 27.46 60.26
N ASN A 324 -43.90 27.16 60.24
CA ASN A 324 -44.53 26.41 59.15
C ASN A 324 -44.46 27.14 57.81
N ASN A 325 -44.67 28.46 57.80
CA ASN A 325 -44.53 29.27 56.59
C ASN A 325 -43.07 29.30 56.09
N GLU A 326 -42.09 29.49 56.98
CA GLU A 326 -40.66 29.39 56.65
C GLU A 326 -40.33 28.01 56.04
N GLN A 327 -40.83 26.93 56.63
CA GLN A 327 -40.61 25.57 56.15
C GLN A 327 -41.23 25.32 54.77
N HIS A 328 -42.44 25.86 54.51
CA HIS A 328 -43.06 25.79 53.19
C HIS A 328 -42.31 26.58 52.12
N GLU A 329 -41.81 27.79 52.44
CA GLU A 329 -40.98 28.56 51.51
C GLU A 329 -39.68 27.83 51.17
N LEU A 330 -38.97 27.29 52.17
CA LEU A 330 -37.78 26.48 51.99
C LEU A 330 -38.06 25.23 51.13
N SER A 331 -39.17 24.53 51.39
CA SER A 331 -39.59 23.37 50.61
C SER A 331 -39.85 23.72 49.13
N ASN A 332 -40.50 24.86 48.87
CA ASN A 332 -40.75 25.33 47.51
C ASN A 332 -39.44 25.71 46.78
N GLN A 333 -38.48 26.31 47.49
CA GLN A 333 -37.16 26.61 46.94
C GLN A 333 -36.39 25.33 46.62
N ILE A 334 -36.41 24.32 47.50
CA ILE A 334 -35.80 23.01 47.25
C ILE A 334 -36.39 22.36 45.99
N ALA A 335 -37.71 22.37 45.83
CA ALA A 335 -38.37 21.81 44.64
C ALA A 335 -37.95 22.53 43.34
N SER A 336 -37.81 23.86 43.40
CA SER A 336 -37.33 24.66 42.26
C SER A 336 -35.88 24.32 41.90
N LEU A 337 -34.99 24.20 42.90
CA LEU A 337 -33.59 23.84 42.69
C LEU A 337 -33.45 22.40 42.17
N GLN A 338 -34.25 21.46 42.67
CA GLN A 338 -34.30 20.08 42.16
C GLN A 338 -34.69 20.04 40.68
N ASN A 339 -35.65 20.87 40.27
CA ASN A 339 -36.01 20.98 38.85
C ASN A 339 -34.84 21.52 38.01
N GLN A 340 -34.07 22.48 38.51
CA GLN A 340 -32.86 22.96 37.82
C GLN A 340 -31.78 21.89 37.71
N VAL A 341 -31.57 21.09 38.76
CA VAL A 341 -30.63 19.96 38.74
C VAL A 341 -31.03 18.95 37.67
N ASN A 342 -32.31 18.60 37.56
CA ASN A 342 -32.80 17.69 36.51
C ASN A 342 -32.52 18.24 35.10
N ILE A 343 -32.78 19.53 34.86
CA ILE A 343 -32.46 20.17 33.57
C ILE A 343 -30.96 20.09 33.25
N TYR A 344 -30.09 20.27 34.24
CA TYR A 344 -28.65 20.12 34.05
C TYR A 344 -28.22 18.68 33.81
N GLN A 345 -28.83 17.70 34.48
CA GLN A 345 -28.57 16.28 34.23
C GLN A 345 -28.96 15.88 32.79
N ASP A 346 -30.12 16.30 32.32
CA ASP A 346 -30.56 16.03 30.93
C ASP A 346 -29.57 16.64 29.92
N ARG A 347 -29.10 17.87 30.18
CA ARG A 347 -28.14 18.55 29.30
C ARG A 347 -26.75 17.90 29.33
N GLU A 348 -26.28 17.42 30.48
CA GLU A 348 -25.05 16.65 30.59
C GLU A 348 -25.11 15.37 29.76
N GLN A 349 -26.24 14.67 29.77
CA GLN A 349 -26.42 13.44 28.99
C GLN A 349 -26.33 13.70 27.49
N VAL A 350 -26.98 14.75 26.99
CA VAL A 350 -26.90 15.15 25.57
C VAL A 350 -25.46 15.53 25.17
N LEU A 351 -24.72 16.20 26.06
CA LEU A 351 -23.32 16.55 25.82
C LEU A 351 -22.41 15.32 25.80
N LEU A 352 -22.66 14.33 26.66
CA LEU A 352 -21.93 13.05 26.66
C LEU A 352 -22.14 12.30 25.34
N GLU A 353 -23.38 12.18 24.88
CA GLU A 353 -23.68 11.55 23.58
C GLU A 353 -23.01 12.29 22.42
N SER A 354 -23.05 13.62 22.44
CA SER A 354 -22.39 14.46 21.42
C SER A 354 -20.86 14.27 21.42
N ARG A 355 -20.24 14.17 22.61
CA ARG A 355 -18.80 13.93 22.77
C ARG A 355 -18.42 12.56 22.21
N GLU A 356 -19.20 11.52 22.49
CA GLU A 356 -18.94 10.16 21.98
C GLU A 356 -19.06 10.09 20.44
N GLN A 357 -20.05 10.77 19.86
CA GLN A 357 -20.22 10.87 18.42
C GLN A 357 -19.01 11.56 17.75
N VAL A 358 -18.59 12.72 18.27
CA VAL A 358 -17.41 13.43 17.74
C VAL A 358 -16.14 12.58 17.90
N GLN A 359 -15.99 11.85 19.01
CA GLN A 359 -14.86 10.94 19.20
C GLN A 359 -14.84 9.80 18.17
N ALA A 360 -16.00 9.23 17.84
CA ALA A 360 -16.11 8.22 16.79
C ALA A 360 -15.78 8.79 15.40
N GLU A 361 -16.21 10.01 15.11
CA GLU A 361 -15.86 10.71 13.87
C GLU A 361 -14.34 10.93 13.75
N VAL A 362 -13.69 11.45 14.80
CA VAL A 362 -12.22 11.62 14.84
C VAL A 362 -11.50 10.29 14.59
N ASN A 363 -11.93 9.21 15.24
CA ASN A 363 -11.34 7.89 15.03
C ASN A 363 -11.51 7.42 13.58
N SER A 364 -12.67 7.68 12.97
CA SER A 364 -12.92 7.34 11.56
C SER A 364 -12.04 8.13 10.58
N LEU A 365 -11.78 9.41 10.88
CA LEU A 365 -10.91 10.28 10.09
C LEU A 365 -9.44 9.82 10.19
N ASN A 366 -8.99 9.41 11.38
CA ASN A 366 -7.65 8.83 11.57
C ASN A 366 -7.43 7.60 10.67
N ILE A 367 -8.39 6.67 10.64
CA ILE A 367 -8.31 5.46 9.79
C ILE A 367 -8.23 5.85 8.31
N LYS A 368 -8.96 6.89 7.87
CA LYS A 368 -8.88 7.37 6.49
C LYS A 368 -7.50 7.96 6.17
N ILE A 369 -6.92 8.74 7.08
CA ILE A 369 -5.57 9.31 6.92
C ILE A 369 -4.53 8.19 6.83
N GLU A 370 -4.58 7.19 7.72
CA GLU A 370 -3.68 6.04 7.68
C GLU A 370 -3.77 5.31 6.33
N ARG A 371 -4.98 5.09 5.83
CA ARG A 371 -5.18 4.45 4.52
C ARG A 371 -4.57 5.27 3.38
N TYR A 372 -4.77 6.58 3.34
CA TYR A 372 -4.18 7.42 2.30
C TYR A 372 -2.65 7.44 2.40
N LEU A 373 -2.09 7.41 3.61
CA LEU A 373 -0.63 7.29 3.81
C LEU A 373 -0.09 5.94 3.35
N GLU A 374 -0.84 4.85 3.50
CA GLU A 374 -0.47 3.54 2.96
C GLU A 374 -0.51 3.49 1.42
N GLU A 375 -1.45 4.22 0.81
CA GLU A 375 -1.57 4.33 -0.65
C GLU A 375 -0.43 5.19 -1.25
N ILE A 376 0.15 6.11 -0.47
CA ILE A 376 1.35 6.88 -0.86
C ILE A 376 2.57 5.96 -0.89
N GLY A 377 3.10 5.69 -2.09
CA GLY A 377 4.27 4.85 -2.32
C GLY A 377 3.97 3.50 -2.96
N GLN A 378 2.69 3.15 -3.09
CA GLN A 378 2.25 2.03 -3.93
C GLN A 378 2.30 2.46 -5.40
N HIS A 379 2.76 1.56 -6.28
CA HIS A 379 2.82 1.75 -7.72
C HIS A 379 2.13 0.58 -8.43
N ALA A 380 1.66 0.78 -9.66
CA ALA A 380 1.17 -0.34 -10.45
C ALA A 380 2.30 -1.38 -10.62
N LEU A 381 2.02 -2.65 -10.28
CA LEU A 381 2.99 -3.74 -10.44
C LEU A 381 3.46 -3.80 -11.90
N ASN A 382 4.77 -3.90 -12.10
CA ASN A 382 5.34 -4.09 -13.43
C ASN A 382 5.04 -5.50 -13.98
N ASP A 383 5.26 -5.72 -15.28
CA ASP A 383 4.94 -7.00 -15.94
C ASP A 383 5.59 -8.23 -15.27
N PHE A 384 6.76 -8.06 -14.65
CA PHE A 384 7.46 -9.15 -13.96
C PHE A 384 6.89 -9.41 -12.56
N GLU A 385 6.59 -8.36 -11.82
CA GLU A 385 5.86 -8.44 -10.55
C GLU A 385 4.47 -9.03 -10.72
N GLN A 386 3.74 -8.67 -11.78
CA GLN A 386 2.44 -9.28 -12.08
C GLN A 386 2.57 -10.79 -12.30
N GLN A 387 3.62 -11.25 -12.99
CA GLN A 387 3.89 -12.68 -13.15
C GLN A 387 4.16 -13.37 -11.81
N ILE A 388 4.94 -12.75 -10.92
CA ILE A 388 5.17 -13.24 -9.56
C ILE A 388 3.85 -13.30 -8.78
N TYR A 389 3.07 -12.23 -8.78
CA TYR A 389 1.79 -12.13 -8.09
C TYR A 389 0.84 -13.24 -8.53
N GLN A 390 0.65 -13.40 -9.84
CA GLN A 390 -0.17 -14.47 -10.42
C GLN A 390 0.35 -15.85 -10.01
N ARG A 391 1.67 -16.06 -9.99
CA ARG A 391 2.27 -17.34 -9.58
C ARG A 391 2.00 -17.63 -8.10
N LEU A 392 2.11 -16.63 -7.23
CA LEU A 392 1.85 -16.74 -5.80
C LEU A 392 0.37 -17.01 -5.52
N MET A 393 -0.53 -16.19 -6.06
CA MET A 393 -1.98 -16.32 -5.87
C MET A 393 -2.51 -17.68 -6.35
N ASN A 394 -2.02 -18.17 -7.49
CA ASN A 394 -2.45 -19.47 -8.02
C ASN A 394 -1.95 -20.67 -7.20
N ASN A 395 -0.83 -20.55 -6.47
CA ASN A 395 -0.21 -21.67 -5.75
C ASN A 395 -0.41 -21.63 -4.24
N PHE A 396 -0.77 -20.47 -3.71
CA PHE A 396 -0.97 -20.20 -2.28
C PHE A 396 -2.29 -19.43 -2.03
N PRO A 397 -3.45 -19.90 -2.55
CA PRO A 397 -4.71 -19.15 -2.50
C PRO A 397 -5.28 -18.98 -1.08
N ASN A 398 -4.85 -19.82 -0.14
CA ASN A 398 -5.26 -19.77 1.27
C ASN A 398 -4.23 -19.04 2.16
N ASP A 399 -3.09 -18.65 1.58
CA ASP A 399 -2.10 -17.83 2.27
C ASP A 399 -2.32 -16.36 1.91
N ARG A 400 -1.75 -15.47 2.72
CA ARG A 400 -1.93 -14.02 2.61
C ARG A 400 -0.76 -13.53 1.80
N VAL A 401 -1.07 -13.03 0.62
CA VAL A 401 -0.12 -12.45 -0.32
C VAL A 401 -0.43 -10.97 -0.40
N GLU A 402 0.49 -10.16 0.07
CA GLU A 402 0.37 -8.70 0.06
C GLU A 402 1.44 -8.12 -0.84
N THR A 403 1.12 -7.02 -1.50
CA THR A 403 2.00 -6.30 -2.43
C THR A 403 2.34 -4.95 -1.83
N GLN A 404 3.58 -4.48 -2.00
CA GLN A 404 3.95 -3.10 -1.68
C GLN A 404 3.63 -2.72 -0.22
N ILE A 405 4.06 -3.56 0.73
CA ILE A 405 3.93 -3.27 2.16
C ILE A 405 5.07 -2.40 2.64
N ASP A 406 4.75 -1.31 3.35
CA ASP A 406 5.73 -0.53 4.12
C ASP A 406 6.21 -1.31 5.35
N VAL A 407 7.50 -1.65 5.37
CA VAL A 407 8.17 -2.28 6.51
C VAL A 407 9.18 -1.35 7.18
N GLY A 408 9.07 -0.05 6.91
CA GLY A 408 9.80 1.00 7.61
C GLY A 408 9.57 0.93 9.12
N TYR A 409 10.58 1.31 9.91
CA TYR A 409 10.48 1.32 11.37
C TYR A 409 11.14 2.57 11.95
N GLY A 410 10.46 3.20 12.91
CA GLY A 410 10.94 4.40 13.58
C GLY A 410 11.13 5.56 12.60
N ASN A 411 12.26 6.25 12.70
CA ASN A 411 12.59 7.43 11.88
C ASN A 411 13.33 7.08 10.57
N GLU A 412 13.36 5.80 10.17
CA GLU A 412 14.12 5.34 9.00
C GLU A 412 13.44 5.63 7.64
N GLY A 413 12.25 6.25 7.66
CA GLY A 413 11.41 6.48 6.48
C GLY A 413 10.69 5.22 6.00
N SER A 414 9.75 5.40 5.05
CA SER A 414 8.99 4.31 4.44
C SER A 414 9.85 3.43 3.55
N LYS A 415 9.64 2.11 3.65
CA LYS A 415 10.38 1.06 2.95
C LYS A 415 9.41 0.03 2.40
N PHE A 416 8.95 0.23 1.18
CA PHE A 416 7.99 -0.68 0.53
C PHE A 416 8.66 -1.93 -0.05
N THR A 417 8.17 -3.11 0.34
CA THR A 417 8.56 -4.43 -0.19
C THR A 417 7.74 -4.80 -1.42
N ASP A 418 8.29 -5.52 -2.40
CA ASP A 418 7.48 -5.92 -3.56
C ASP A 418 6.35 -6.88 -3.15
N PHE A 419 6.68 -7.94 -2.39
CA PHE A 419 5.67 -8.85 -1.83
C PHE A 419 6.00 -9.32 -0.41
N LEU A 420 4.96 -9.55 0.36
CA LEU A 420 4.99 -10.31 1.61
C LEU A 420 4.02 -11.48 1.54
N VAL A 421 4.53 -12.70 1.75
CA VAL A 421 3.70 -13.90 1.83
C VAL A 421 3.73 -14.44 3.24
N VAL A 422 2.54 -14.60 3.85
CA VAL A 422 2.39 -15.16 5.19
C VAL A 422 1.73 -16.52 5.09
N THR A 423 2.51 -17.56 5.34
CA THR A 423 2.03 -18.95 5.41
C THR A 423 1.77 -19.36 6.85
N ASN A 424 0.96 -20.41 7.04
CA ASN A 424 0.62 -20.97 8.36
C ASN A 424 -0.11 -19.96 9.30
N GLN A 425 -0.95 -19.09 8.77
CA GLN A 425 -1.61 -18.01 9.53
C GLN A 425 -2.38 -18.46 10.77
N ASN A 426 -2.93 -19.67 10.72
CA ASN A 426 -3.74 -20.27 11.78
C ASN A 426 -2.92 -21.06 12.81
N LEU A 427 -1.59 -21.08 12.69
CA LEU A 427 -0.69 -21.77 13.62
C LEU A 427 0.04 -20.78 14.54
N ALA A 428 0.48 -21.27 15.69
CA ALA A 428 1.22 -20.50 16.69
C ALA A 428 2.58 -19.97 16.21
N SER A 429 3.11 -20.52 15.11
CA SER A 429 4.37 -20.08 14.48
C SER A 429 4.16 -19.82 13.00
N ARG A 430 4.18 -18.54 12.62
CA ARG A 430 3.97 -18.10 11.24
C ARG A 430 5.29 -18.00 10.51
N VAL A 431 5.21 -18.12 9.19
CA VAL A 431 6.39 -17.95 8.32
C VAL A 431 6.11 -16.83 7.33
N TYR A 432 6.94 -15.81 7.42
CA TYR A 432 6.90 -14.62 6.57
C TYR A 432 7.95 -14.76 5.49
N PHE A 433 7.55 -14.56 4.23
CA PHE A 433 8.44 -14.51 3.09
C PHE A 433 8.42 -13.10 2.52
N VAL A 434 9.53 -12.37 2.69
CA VAL A 434 9.76 -11.08 2.04
C VAL A 434 10.36 -11.35 0.69
N ILE A 435 9.68 -10.96 -0.38
CA ILE A 435 10.08 -11.25 -1.75
C ILE A 435 10.39 -9.95 -2.47
N GLU A 436 11.57 -9.88 -3.08
CA GLU A 436 12.01 -8.79 -3.96
C GLU A 436 12.14 -9.31 -5.39
N ALA A 437 11.50 -8.61 -6.32
CA ALA A 437 11.50 -8.89 -7.74
C ALA A 437 12.55 -8.04 -8.47
N LYS A 438 13.41 -8.68 -9.26
CA LYS A 438 14.42 -7.99 -10.08
C LYS A 438 14.33 -8.49 -11.52
N SER A 439 13.83 -7.67 -12.44
CA SER A 439 13.53 -8.01 -13.85
C SER A 439 14.76 -8.17 -14.77
N TYR A 440 15.93 -8.48 -14.22
CA TYR A 440 17.19 -8.62 -14.98
C TYR A 440 17.33 -10.03 -15.57
N ALA A 441 17.21 -10.13 -16.89
CA ALA A 441 17.41 -11.36 -17.66
C ALA A 441 18.86 -11.47 -18.19
N GLY A 442 19.65 -12.37 -17.61
CA GLY A 442 21.07 -12.58 -17.94
C GLY A 442 21.83 -13.35 -16.86
N VAL A 443 23.17 -13.29 -16.90
CA VAL A 443 24.02 -13.87 -15.84
C VAL A 443 24.13 -12.88 -14.69
N ILE A 444 23.61 -13.25 -13.52
CA ILE A 444 23.63 -12.46 -12.29
C ILE A 444 24.88 -12.84 -11.50
N GLU A 445 25.85 -11.94 -11.44
CA GLU A 445 27.15 -12.18 -10.79
C GLU A 445 27.52 -11.00 -9.86
N PRO A 446 28.21 -11.26 -8.74
CA PRO A 446 28.71 -10.20 -7.87
C PRO A 446 29.90 -9.52 -8.54
N LEU A 447 30.04 -8.21 -8.39
CA LEU A 447 31.19 -7.46 -8.89
C LEU A 447 32.49 -7.92 -8.21
N ASN A 448 32.42 -8.27 -6.93
CA ASN A 448 33.51 -8.91 -6.19
C ASN A 448 33.05 -10.24 -5.58
N PRO A 449 33.45 -11.39 -6.17
CA PRO A 449 33.08 -12.73 -5.68
C PRO A 449 33.53 -13.03 -4.25
N GLN A 450 34.58 -12.38 -3.75
CA GLN A 450 35.07 -12.56 -2.38
C GLN A 450 34.22 -11.83 -1.33
N ASP A 451 33.37 -10.89 -1.75
CA ASP A 451 32.51 -10.11 -0.87
C ASP A 451 31.11 -9.94 -1.47
N VAL A 452 30.42 -11.06 -1.67
CA VAL A 452 29.09 -11.12 -2.28
C VAL A 452 28.07 -10.23 -1.56
N ARG A 453 28.17 -10.13 -0.23
CA ARG A 453 27.17 -9.45 0.61
C ARG A 453 27.30 -7.93 0.54
N ASN A 454 28.52 -7.40 0.38
CA ASN A 454 28.75 -5.95 0.37
C ASN A 454 29.20 -5.39 -0.98
N SER A 455 29.43 -6.25 -1.99
CA SER A 455 29.71 -5.81 -3.35
C SER A 455 28.44 -5.61 -4.17
N GLU A 456 28.55 -4.75 -5.18
CA GLU A 456 27.46 -4.53 -6.14
C GLU A 456 27.22 -5.79 -6.96
N TRP A 457 25.98 -6.02 -7.39
CA TRP A 457 25.67 -7.13 -8.30
C TRP A 457 25.46 -6.59 -9.71
N ILE A 458 25.87 -7.37 -10.70
CA ILE A 458 25.72 -7.02 -12.11
C ILE A 458 24.96 -8.12 -12.85
N CYS A 459 24.19 -7.70 -13.85
CA CYS A 459 23.61 -8.57 -14.85
C CYS A 459 24.46 -8.45 -16.11
N ARG A 460 25.07 -9.57 -16.53
CA ARG A 460 25.83 -9.68 -17.76
C ARG A 460 24.98 -10.32 -18.85
N ARG A 461 24.78 -9.58 -19.94
CA ARG A 461 24.09 -10.04 -21.15
C ARG A 461 24.97 -9.73 -22.36
N ASN A 462 25.49 -10.77 -23.01
CA ASN A 462 26.50 -10.64 -24.07
C ASN A 462 27.72 -9.85 -23.56
N GLN A 463 28.07 -8.74 -24.23
CA GLN A 463 29.17 -7.84 -23.83
C GLN A 463 28.73 -6.74 -22.86
N SER A 464 27.43 -6.58 -22.61
CA SER A 464 26.91 -5.56 -21.70
C SER A 464 26.97 -6.04 -20.25
N ARG A 465 27.40 -5.15 -19.36
CA ARG A 465 27.34 -5.32 -17.91
C ARG A 465 26.47 -4.21 -17.35
N THR A 466 25.33 -4.57 -16.79
CA THR A 466 24.39 -3.61 -16.20
C THR A 466 24.38 -3.84 -14.69
N LYS A 467 24.57 -2.78 -13.92
CA LYS A 467 24.43 -2.84 -12.47
C LYS A 467 22.97 -3.16 -12.10
N ILE A 468 22.79 -4.09 -11.18
CA ILE A 468 21.48 -4.42 -10.63
C ILE A 468 21.15 -3.39 -9.57
N LEU A 469 20.09 -2.63 -9.81
CA LEU A 469 19.68 -1.55 -8.92
C LEU A 469 18.97 -2.11 -7.68
N SER A 470 19.07 -1.36 -6.60
CA SER A 470 18.41 -1.64 -5.34
C SER A 470 17.96 -0.32 -4.75
N CYS A 471 16.76 -0.26 -4.20
CA CYS A 471 16.21 0.98 -3.64
C CYS A 471 17.05 1.49 -2.46
N TRP A 472 17.75 0.57 -1.79
CA TRP A 472 18.79 0.89 -0.80
C TRP A 472 19.79 -0.24 -0.67
N GLY A 473 20.95 0.11 -0.10
CA GLY A 473 22.08 -0.80 -0.02
C GLY A 473 22.80 -0.93 -1.36
N LYS A 474 23.84 -1.76 -1.37
CA LYS A 474 24.73 -1.92 -2.53
C LYS A 474 24.25 -2.98 -3.52
N ASN A 475 23.34 -3.86 -3.11
CA ASN A 475 22.82 -4.97 -3.90
C ASN A 475 21.44 -5.43 -3.37
N PRO A 476 20.72 -6.30 -4.13
CA PRO A 476 19.40 -6.77 -3.73
C PRO A 476 19.36 -7.53 -2.39
N TYR A 477 20.46 -8.19 -2.01
CA TYR A 477 20.54 -8.88 -0.71
C TYR A 477 20.48 -7.91 0.47
N VAL A 478 21.21 -6.79 0.40
CA VAL A 478 21.14 -5.76 1.46
C VAL A 478 19.73 -5.16 1.53
N GLN A 479 19.08 -4.98 0.37
CA GLN A 479 17.71 -4.47 0.29
C GLN A 479 16.74 -5.41 1.03
N VAL A 480 16.73 -6.69 0.67
CA VAL A 480 15.89 -7.74 1.29
C VAL A 480 16.21 -7.96 2.75
N LYS A 481 17.48 -7.92 3.14
CA LYS A 481 17.87 -8.01 4.54
C LYS A 481 17.25 -6.88 5.36
N ASN A 482 17.33 -5.65 4.87
CA ASN A 482 16.75 -4.50 5.56
C ASN A 482 15.23 -4.61 5.68
N TYR A 483 14.55 -5.12 4.64
CA TYR A 483 13.12 -5.41 4.71
C TYR A 483 12.80 -6.47 5.77
N CYS A 484 13.53 -7.59 5.78
CA CYS A 484 13.34 -8.65 6.77
C CYS A 484 13.57 -8.15 8.20
N ASP A 485 14.60 -7.33 8.41
CA ASP A 485 14.87 -6.69 9.70
C ASP A 485 13.72 -5.76 10.10
N GLY A 486 13.15 -5.02 9.14
CA GLY A 486 11.95 -4.20 9.31
C GLY A 486 10.75 -5.03 9.77
N VAL A 487 10.46 -6.15 9.10
CA VAL A 487 9.37 -7.08 9.47
C VAL A 487 9.55 -7.64 10.89
N MET A 488 10.78 -8.02 11.26
CA MET A 488 11.06 -8.55 12.60
C MET A 488 10.92 -7.49 13.70
N ARG A 489 11.27 -6.23 13.41
CA ARG A 489 11.28 -5.12 14.38
C ARG A 489 9.93 -4.43 14.49
N ASN A 490 9.19 -4.37 13.39
CA ASN A 490 7.90 -3.70 13.32
C ASN A 490 6.82 -4.59 13.95
N ARG A 491 6.65 -4.43 15.28
CA ARG A 491 5.59 -5.06 16.08
C ARG A 491 4.18 -4.60 15.70
N LEU A 492 4.08 -3.60 14.82
CA LEU A 492 2.89 -2.90 14.37
C LEU A 492 2.77 -2.94 12.84
N LEU A 493 3.32 -3.95 12.15
CA LEU A 493 2.88 -4.21 10.77
C LEU A 493 1.36 -4.34 10.83
N GLY A 494 0.68 -3.36 10.24
CA GLY A 494 -0.76 -3.09 10.29
C GLY A 494 -1.58 -4.19 9.66
N PHE A 495 -1.48 -5.40 10.20
CA PHE A 495 -2.48 -6.42 10.01
C PHE A 495 -3.70 -5.91 10.76
N GLN A 496 -4.67 -5.34 10.02
CA GLN A 496 -5.99 -5.02 10.55
C GLN A 496 -6.43 -6.17 11.47
N ASN A 497 -6.50 -5.86 12.76
CA ASN A 497 -6.69 -6.77 13.90
C ASN A 497 -5.54 -7.75 14.26
N ARG A 498 -4.88 -7.43 15.39
CA ARG A 498 -4.35 -8.37 16.40
C ARG A 498 -3.32 -9.42 15.96
N SER A 499 -2.22 -8.99 15.35
CA SER A 499 -1.13 -9.90 15.01
C SER A 499 0.22 -9.32 15.43
N ARG A 500 0.57 -9.44 16.72
CA ARG A 500 1.94 -9.20 17.18
C ARG A 500 2.85 -10.28 16.57
N PHE A 501 4.01 -9.90 16.07
CA PHE A 501 5.07 -10.85 15.73
C PHE A 501 5.41 -11.66 16.99
N ASN A 502 5.14 -12.96 16.97
CA ASN A 502 5.18 -13.81 18.15
C ASN A 502 6.56 -14.47 18.30
N GLN A 503 6.88 -14.85 19.53
CA GLN A 503 8.06 -15.65 19.83
C GLN A 503 7.92 -17.02 19.17
N GLY A 504 8.64 -17.25 18.05
CA GLY A 504 8.55 -18.47 17.24
C GLY A 504 8.25 -18.21 15.75
N ASP A 505 7.91 -16.97 15.38
CA ASP A 505 7.76 -16.56 13.99
C ASP A 505 9.12 -16.53 13.28
N THR A 506 9.12 -16.89 11.99
CA THR A 506 10.35 -16.92 11.17
C THR A 506 10.18 -16.09 9.91
N VAL A 507 11.20 -15.30 9.57
CA VAL A 507 11.21 -14.48 8.35
C VAL A 507 12.30 -14.99 7.40
N TYR A 508 11.93 -15.22 6.15
CA TYR A 508 12.81 -15.55 5.04
C TYR A 508 12.82 -14.42 4.01
N GLY A 509 14.00 -14.13 3.46
CA GLY A 509 14.16 -13.19 2.36
C GLY A 509 14.38 -13.92 1.03
N ILE A 510 13.63 -13.58 -0.02
CA ILE A 510 13.74 -14.21 -1.33
C ILE A 510 13.93 -13.13 -2.39
N ILE A 511 14.97 -13.26 -3.20
CA ILE A 511 15.20 -12.41 -4.38
C ILE A 511 14.87 -13.25 -5.62
N VAL A 512 13.98 -12.75 -6.46
CA VAL A 512 13.45 -13.46 -7.62
C VAL A 512 13.86 -12.75 -8.90
N PHE A 513 14.52 -13.49 -9.78
CA PHE A 513 14.87 -13.08 -11.13
C PHE A 513 14.00 -13.80 -12.19
N PRO A 514 13.92 -13.30 -13.43
CA PRO A 514 13.30 -13.98 -14.55
C PRO A 514 13.74 -15.44 -14.72
N SER A 515 12.86 -16.25 -15.32
CA SER A 515 13.10 -17.69 -15.49
C SER A 515 14.31 -18.04 -16.36
N ASP A 516 14.71 -17.14 -17.25
CA ASP A 516 15.86 -17.27 -18.15
C ASP A 516 17.17 -16.72 -17.55
N SER A 517 17.15 -16.20 -16.32
CA SER A 517 18.34 -15.73 -15.63
C SER A 517 19.21 -16.86 -15.10
N ASN A 518 20.53 -16.70 -15.17
CA ASN A 518 21.50 -17.61 -14.58
C ASN A 518 22.16 -16.94 -13.37
N ILE A 519 22.03 -17.53 -12.18
CA ILE A 519 22.54 -16.95 -10.94
C ILE A 519 23.87 -17.60 -10.60
N ASP A 520 24.91 -16.78 -10.45
CA ASP A 520 26.25 -17.22 -10.06
C ASP A 520 26.21 -18.01 -8.73
N GLU A 521 26.95 -19.12 -8.70
CA GLU A 521 26.96 -20.04 -7.55
C GLU A 521 27.54 -19.39 -6.29
N ASN A 522 28.44 -18.41 -6.43
CA ASN A 522 28.96 -17.64 -5.30
C ASN A 522 27.85 -16.87 -4.60
N ILE A 523 26.83 -16.40 -5.33
CA ILE A 523 25.67 -15.75 -4.71
C ILE A 523 24.87 -16.76 -3.90
N ARG A 524 24.69 -17.98 -4.41
CA ARG A 524 23.89 -19.01 -3.72
C ARG A 524 24.56 -19.53 -2.46
N LEU A 525 25.88 -19.74 -2.50
CA LEU A 525 26.64 -20.36 -1.41
C LEU A 525 27.01 -19.39 -0.27
N ASN A 526 27.18 -18.10 -0.56
CA ASN A 526 27.69 -17.14 0.43
C ASN A 526 26.60 -16.36 1.18
N LEU A 527 25.32 -16.67 0.96
CA LEU A 527 24.20 -16.07 1.68
C LEU A 527 23.79 -16.92 2.89
N SER A 528 23.17 -16.28 3.89
CA SER A 528 22.66 -16.98 5.08
C SER A 528 21.50 -17.92 4.72
N SER A 529 21.27 -18.97 5.51
CA SER A 529 20.20 -19.96 5.29
C SER A 529 18.79 -19.36 5.34
N PHE A 530 18.62 -18.13 5.82
CA PHE A 530 17.35 -17.39 5.78
C PHE A 530 17.09 -16.63 4.47
N TYR A 531 18.06 -16.58 3.56
CA TYR A 531 17.96 -15.84 2.31
C TYR A 531 18.12 -16.77 1.10
N ARG A 532 17.35 -16.54 0.05
CA ARG A 532 17.43 -17.29 -1.22
C ARG A 532 17.46 -16.34 -2.40
N VAL A 533 18.27 -16.67 -3.40
CA VAL A 533 18.29 -15.99 -4.70
C VAL A 533 17.94 -17.01 -5.75
N ILE A 534 16.80 -16.82 -6.39
CA ILE A 534 16.18 -17.83 -7.24
C ILE A 534 15.60 -17.20 -8.51
N THR A 535 15.19 -18.06 -9.43
CA THR A 535 14.40 -17.67 -10.59
C THR A 535 12.92 -17.90 -10.34
N LEU A 536 12.05 -17.23 -11.11
CA LEU A 536 10.59 -17.32 -11.00
C LEU A 536 10.08 -18.77 -11.04
N ASN A 537 10.68 -19.64 -11.85
CA ASN A 537 10.31 -21.06 -11.95
C ASN A 537 10.44 -21.80 -10.61
N ASN A 538 11.40 -21.40 -9.75
CA ASN A 538 11.71 -22.07 -8.50
C ASN A 538 10.99 -21.44 -7.29
N LEU A 539 10.27 -20.33 -7.46
CA LEU A 539 9.64 -19.58 -6.38
C LEU A 539 8.74 -20.45 -5.50
N VAL A 540 7.79 -21.15 -6.13
CA VAL A 540 6.79 -21.96 -5.43
C VAL A 540 7.44 -23.13 -4.68
N SER A 541 8.39 -23.82 -5.31
CA SER A 541 9.11 -24.94 -4.69
C SER A 541 9.93 -24.47 -3.49
N THR A 542 10.61 -23.32 -3.59
CA THR A 542 11.43 -22.76 -2.52
C THR A 542 10.59 -22.35 -1.32
N ILE A 543 9.45 -21.68 -1.53
CA ILE A 543 8.54 -21.32 -0.43
C ILE A 543 8.08 -22.59 0.31
N ARG A 544 7.60 -23.61 -0.43
CA ARG A 544 7.16 -24.89 0.16
C ARG A 544 8.27 -25.60 0.94
N GLU A 545 9.48 -25.64 0.40
CA GLU A 545 10.64 -26.23 1.05
C GLU A 545 10.97 -25.53 2.37
N LEU A 546 11.04 -24.20 2.36
CA LEU A 546 11.35 -23.40 3.55
C LEU A 546 10.26 -23.53 4.61
N THR A 547 8.99 -23.56 4.23
CA THR A 547 7.87 -23.82 5.16
C THR A 547 8.02 -25.19 5.82
N GLN A 548 8.41 -26.23 5.07
CA GLN A 548 8.65 -27.57 5.62
C GLN A 548 9.88 -27.61 6.54
N ILE A 549 10.97 -26.94 6.18
CA ILE A 549 12.17 -26.82 7.02
C ILE A 549 11.80 -26.16 8.36
N ASN A 550 11.02 -25.08 8.32
CA ASN A 550 10.60 -24.41 9.55
C ASN A 550 9.68 -25.29 10.41
N ALA A 551 8.74 -26.00 9.79
CA ALA A 551 7.87 -26.95 10.50
C ALA A 551 8.68 -28.08 11.19
N ARG A 552 9.77 -28.55 10.58
CA ARG A 552 10.67 -29.53 11.21
C ARG A 552 11.45 -28.92 12.37
N ARG A 553 11.96 -27.69 12.21
CA ARG A 553 12.68 -26.97 13.25
C ARG A 553 11.82 -26.76 14.51
N ASN A 554 10.56 -26.38 14.33
CA ASN A 554 9.62 -26.17 15.44
C ASN A 554 9.13 -27.47 16.11
N ARG A 555 9.34 -28.64 15.48
CA ARG A 555 9.11 -29.95 16.13
C ARG A 555 10.32 -30.44 16.93
N ALA A 556 11.51 -29.91 16.64
CA ALA A 556 12.76 -30.31 17.26
C ALA A 556 13.21 -29.39 18.40
N ALA A 557 12.71 -28.15 18.43
CA ALA A 557 12.79 -27.22 19.55
C ALA A 557 11.62 -27.45 20.52
#